data_AF-A0A067MHZ5-F1
#
_entry.id   AF-A0A067MHZ5-F1
#
_cell.length_a   1.000
_cell.length_b   1.000
_cell.length_c   1.000
_cell.angle_alpha   90.00
_cell.angle_beta   90.00
_cell.angle_gamma   90.00
#
_symmetry.space_group_name_H-M   'P 1'
#
loop_
_entity.id
_entity.type
_entity.pdbx_description
1 polymer ?
#
loop_
_entity_poly.entity_id
_entity_poly.type
_entity_poly.pdbx_seq_one_letter_code
_entity_poly.pdbx_strand_id
1 'polypeptide(L)'
;MNSSKVAIKNSREKYPLRLNMYDRPPAQDVTLEEFETWAIDRLKVLSEIESSFVRNRTHDELKTVTTDQCRKYLPVDSNNAELQTREPQRKKDHVSHFILRLAFCRSEELRRRFVKAETTLFRVRYENSAPADREKFIEAHNVGGDTVDVQKDPALLKQLQKVAASAAHATLEKSYYKVPWTQVPDLVATRRVYLKGGFAYVPLSLQPNIIYQKFQQNLERALEQTAKALPRLDEDDRLVPILEHLSKGFVAGVSGEYRAGEGIDGEVTADMVDEIARKHFPMCMRSLHETLRADRHLKHAGRLQFTLFLKAMGVSVEEAIVFWRKGYGQSMTDDKFNKEYKYNIRHSYGLEGKRADYPAMNCQRIITQNGPGPGETHGCPFCHHSIDNLTSSLTSVYRITAQADLMEIQRAVKDGFYHVACTRVFEITHAERGVKKGEGLGAGESVAHPNKYVARSRELEKAAGMPSGAGDAMMVDEA
;
A
#
# COMPACT_ATOMS: atom_id res chain seq x y z
N MET A 1 21.56 -47.53 -7.58
CA MET A 1 21.56 -46.05 -7.42
C MET A 1 20.19 -45.65 -6.91
N ASN A 2 20.03 -45.67 -5.59
CA ASN A 2 18.75 -45.50 -4.90
C ASN A 2 18.45 -44.00 -4.72
N SER A 3 17.58 -43.47 -5.58
CA SER A 3 16.80 -42.26 -5.24
C SER A 3 15.71 -42.67 -4.27
N SER A 4 15.97 -42.48 -2.98
CA SER A 4 14.96 -42.62 -1.93
C SER A 4 13.92 -41.51 -2.08
N LYS A 5 12.89 -41.78 -2.90
CA LYS A 5 11.60 -41.09 -2.83
C LYS A 5 11.02 -41.38 -1.45
N VAL A 6 11.17 -40.44 -0.51
CA VAL A 6 10.34 -40.42 0.69
C VAL A 6 8.92 -40.10 0.23
N ALA A 7 8.14 -41.16 0.05
CA ALA A 7 6.72 -41.08 -0.18
C ALA A 7 6.08 -40.35 1.01
N ILE A 8 5.51 -39.17 0.74
CA ILE A 8 4.59 -38.51 1.66
C ILE A 8 3.39 -39.43 1.80
N LYS A 9 3.37 -40.24 2.88
CA LYS A 9 2.21 -41.01 3.31
C LYS A 9 1.06 -40.02 3.56
N ASN A 10 0.00 -40.14 2.77
CA ASN A 10 -1.37 -39.65 3.01
C ASN A 10 -1.53 -38.53 4.07
N SER A 11 -1.50 -37.26 3.65
CA SER A 11 -2.26 -36.21 4.33
C SER A 11 -3.41 -35.77 3.44
N ARG A 12 -4.65 -35.92 3.94
CA ARG A 12 -5.88 -35.43 3.29
C ARG A 12 -5.98 -33.89 3.27
N GLU A 13 -4.97 -33.18 3.75
CA GLU A 13 -4.96 -31.71 3.88
C GLU A 13 -4.16 -31.08 2.73
N LYS A 14 -4.83 -30.31 1.87
CA LYS A 14 -4.20 -29.61 0.73
C LYS A 14 -3.25 -28.49 1.17
N TYR A 15 -3.43 -27.97 2.38
CA TYR A 15 -2.63 -26.88 2.95
C TYR A 15 -2.25 -27.20 4.39
N PRO A 16 -1.13 -27.92 4.64
CA PRO A 16 -0.77 -28.36 5.99
C PRO A 16 -0.19 -27.24 6.87
N LEU A 17 0.49 -26.25 6.28
CA LEU A 17 1.19 -25.18 7.00
C LEU A 17 0.62 -23.80 6.68
N ARG A 18 0.78 -22.87 7.64
CA ARG A 18 0.48 -21.44 7.47
C ARG A 18 1.42 -20.75 6.48
N LEU A 19 2.67 -21.19 6.43
CA LEU A 19 3.68 -20.70 5.51
C LEU A 19 3.67 -21.53 4.23
N ASN A 20 3.82 -20.87 3.08
CA ASN A 20 3.83 -21.50 1.77
C ASN A 20 4.93 -20.87 0.91
N MET A 21 5.69 -21.69 0.17
CA MET A 21 6.68 -21.24 -0.82
C MET A 21 6.05 -20.90 -2.17
N TYR A 22 4.76 -21.22 -2.36
CA TYR A 22 4.01 -21.00 -3.60
C TYR A 22 4.68 -21.67 -4.83
N ASP A 23 5.14 -22.91 -4.63
CA ASP A 23 5.86 -23.68 -5.66
C ASP A 23 4.92 -24.33 -6.69
N ARG A 24 3.69 -24.68 -6.30
CA ARG A 24 2.72 -25.38 -7.16
C ARG A 24 1.52 -24.48 -7.47
N PRO A 25 1.11 -24.30 -8.74
CA PRO A 25 -0.05 -23.49 -9.08
C PRO A 25 -1.34 -24.10 -8.51
N PRO A 26 -2.33 -23.27 -8.13
CA PRO A 26 -3.62 -23.75 -7.66
C PRO A 26 -4.39 -24.40 -8.82
N ALA A 27 -4.86 -25.63 -8.63
CA ALA A 27 -5.65 -26.39 -9.61
C ALA A 27 -7.17 -26.29 -9.37
N GLN A 28 -7.61 -25.24 -8.68
CA GLN A 28 -9.00 -25.09 -8.26
C GLN A 28 -9.64 -23.95 -9.04
N ASP A 29 -10.89 -24.14 -9.43
CA ASP A 29 -11.69 -23.08 -10.05
C ASP A 29 -12.08 -22.03 -9.01
N VAL A 30 -12.13 -20.79 -9.47
CA VAL A 30 -12.53 -19.60 -8.72
C VAL A 30 -13.44 -18.76 -9.61
N THR A 31 -14.40 -18.06 -9.02
CA THR A 31 -15.24 -17.13 -9.77
C THR A 31 -14.45 -15.88 -10.15
N LEU A 32 -14.93 -15.12 -11.13
CA LEU A 32 -14.29 -13.86 -11.52
C LEU A 32 -14.31 -12.83 -10.39
N GLU A 33 -15.39 -12.79 -9.62
CA GLU A 33 -15.53 -11.91 -8.45
C GLU A 33 -14.56 -12.29 -7.33
N GLU A 34 -14.39 -13.59 -7.05
CA GLU A 34 -13.39 -14.08 -6.10
C GLU A 34 -11.97 -13.75 -6.59
N PHE A 35 -11.72 -13.93 -7.88
CA PHE A 35 -10.44 -13.63 -8.51
C PHE A 35 -10.06 -12.15 -8.30
N GLU A 36 -10.95 -11.21 -8.61
CA GLU A 36 -10.70 -9.79 -8.44
C GLU A 36 -10.59 -9.40 -6.96
N THR A 37 -11.54 -9.83 -6.13
CA THR A 37 -11.58 -9.47 -4.70
C THR A 37 -10.34 -9.97 -3.95
N TRP A 38 -9.93 -11.23 -4.17
CA TRP A 38 -8.77 -11.79 -3.49
C TRP A 38 -7.46 -11.15 -3.95
N ALA A 39 -7.37 -10.75 -5.21
CA ALA A 39 -6.23 -10.01 -5.72
C ALA A 39 -6.14 -8.62 -5.08
N ILE A 40 -7.26 -7.89 -5.01
CA ILE A 40 -7.35 -6.58 -4.37
C ILE A 40 -6.98 -6.66 -2.88
N ASP A 41 -7.47 -7.67 -2.16
CA ASP A 41 -7.17 -7.84 -0.74
C ASP A 41 -5.69 -8.09 -0.47
N ARG A 42 -5.03 -8.94 -1.26
CA ARG A 42 -3.57 -9.12 -1.15
C ARG A 42 -2.84 -7.83 -1.55
N LEU A 43 -3.33 -7.14 -2.58
CA LEU A 43 -2.72 -5.90 -3.06
C LEU A 43 -2.73 -4.80 -1.99
N LYS A 44 -3.81 -4.70 -1.20
CA LYS A 44 -3.90 -3.78 -0.04
C LYS A 44 -2.78 -4.02 0.96
N VAL A 45 -2.50 -5.29 1.29
CA VAL A 45 -1.41 -5.65 2.20
C VAL A 45 -0.04 -5.26 1.62
N LEU A 46 0.21 -5.59 0.35
CA LEU A 46 1.51 -5.30 -0.29
C LEU A 46 1.75 -3.79 -0.47
N SER A 47 0.70 -3.02 -0.79
CA SER A 47 0.78 -1.57 -0.96
C SER A 47 1.11 -0.86 0.35
N GLU A 48 0.64 -1.38 1.49
CA GLU A 48 0.98 -0.83 2.81
C GLU A 48 2.42 -1.16 3.22
N ILE A 49 2.94 -2.33 2.84
CA ILE A 49 4.36 -2.68 3.02
C ILE A 49 5.24 -1.69 2.23
N GLU A 50 4.92 -1.41 0.98
CA GLU A 50 5.65 -0.41 0.19
C GLU A 50 5.56 0.99 0.78
N SER A 51 4.35 1.41 1.18
CA SER A 51 4.14 2.72 1.82
C SER A 51 4.97 2.84 3.10
N SER A 52 5.13 1.75 3.86
CA SER A 52 5.95 1.71 5.07
C SER A 52 7.44 1.86 4.78
N PHE A 53 7.96 1.35 3.65
CA PHE A 53 9.36 1.57 3.26
C PHE A 53 9.64 3.04 2.96
N VAL A 54 8.73 3.71 2.25
CA VAL A 54 8.90 5.12 1.87
C VAL A 54 8.85 6.03 3.09
N ARG A 55 7.99 5.68 4.07
CA ARG A 55 7.89 6.37 5.36
C ARG A 55 9.06 6.10 6.30
N ASN A 56 10.01 5.21 5.93
CA ASN A 56 11.14 4.79 6.77
C ASN A 56 10.70 4.28 8.15
N ARG A 57 9.58 3.55 8.21
CA ARG A 57 9.15 2.90 9.46
C ARG A 57 10.19 1.90 9.93
N THR A 58 10.29 1.73 11.25
CA THR A 58 11.14 0.70 11.83
C THR A 58 10.60 -0.70 11.51
N HIS A 59 11.44 -1.74 11.65
CA HIS A 59 11.01 -3.12 11.38
C HIS A 59 9.85 -3.57 12.28
N ASP A 60 9.83 -3.13 13.54
CA ASP A 60 8.78 -3.48 14.51
C ASP A 60 7.44 -2.79 14.18
N GLU A 61 7.48 -1.53 13.76
CA GLU A 61 6.30 -0.82 13.26
C GLU A 61 5.76 -1.45 11.98
N LEU A 62 6.64 -1.73 11.02
CA LEU A 62 6.29 -2.42 9.78
C LEU A 62 5.61 -3.76 10.06
N LYS A 63 6.16 -4.54 11.00
CA LYS A 63 5.60 -5.82 11.42
C LYS A 63 4.21 -5.67 12.01
N THR A 64 4.00 -4.68 12.86
CA THR A 64 2.71 -4.42 13.52
C THR A 64 1.65 -4.05 12.48
N VAL A 65 1.93 -3.02 11.67
CA VAL A 65 1.00 -2.57 10.61
C VAL A 65 0.69 -3.68 9.61
N THR A 66 1.71 -4.42 9.16
CA THR A 66 1.51 -5.54 8.23
C THR A 66 0.64 -6.63 8.85
N THR A 67 0.81 -6.92 10.15
CA THR A 67 0.02 -7.93 10.86
C THR A 67 -1.45 -7.50 10.95
N ASP A 68 -1.73 -6.24 11.24
CA ASP A 68 -3.10 -5.73 11.33
C ASP A 68 -3.79 -5.68 9.96
N GLN A 69 -3.06 -5.31 8.90
CA GLN A 69 -3.58 -5.41 7.53
C GLN A 69 -3.84 -6.86 7.12
N CYS A 70 -2.97 -7.79 7.50
CA CYS A 70 -3.20 -9.23 7.27
C CYS A 70 -4.46 -9.70 8.00
N ARG A 71 -4.68 -9.30 9.26
CA ARG A 71 -5.91 -9.67 10.00
C ARG A 71 -7.18 -9.16 9.30
N LYS A 72 -7.13 -7.97 8.69
CA LYS A 72 -8.27 -7.34 8.02
C LYS A 72 -8.57 -7.97 6.65
N TYR A 73 -7.57 -8.14 5.79
CA TYR A 73 -7.77 -8.50 4.38
C TYR A 73 -7.34 -9.93 4.02
N LEU A 74 -6.35 -10.48 4.73
CA LEU A 74 -5.74 -11.76 4.40
C LEU A 74 -5.47 -12.60 5.66
N PRO A 75 -6.52 -12.94 6.43
CA PRO A 75 -6.35 -13.69 7.67
C PRO A 75 -5.84 -15.09 7.34
N VAL A 76 -4.79 -15.51 8.05
CA VAL A 76 -4.29 -16.88 8.00
C VAL A 76 -4.08 -17.32 9.44
N ASP A 77 -5.05 -18.05 9.96
CA ASP A 77 -5.08 -18.50 11.34
C ASP A 77 -4.07 -19.62 11.62
N SER A 78 -3.73 -19.76 12.90
CA SER A 78 -2.77 -20.73 13.40
C SER A 78 -3.18 -22.17 13.08
N ASN A 79 -2.19 -23.07 13.08
CA ASN A 79 -2.37 -24.52 12.96
C ASN A 79 -3.18 -25.17 14.12
N ASN A 80 -3.81 -24.37 14.99
CA ASN A 80 -4.73 -24.80 16.06
C ASN A 80 -6.21 -24.40 15.84
N ALA A 81 -6.54 -23.57 14.83
CA ALA A 81 -7.93 -23.16 14.52
C ALA A 81 -8.81 -24.29 13.93
N GLU A 82 -10.09 -24.11 13.65
CA GLU A 82 -10.88 -25.19 13.01
C GLU A 82 -10.53 -25.38 11.53
N LEU A 83 -10.49 -26.63 11.04
CA LEU A 83 -10.13 -27.00 9.65
C LEU A 83 -11.01 -26.27 8.61
N GLN A 84 -12.32 -26.12 8.91
CA GLN A 84 -13.28 -25.45 8.03
C GLN A 84 -12.96 -23.97 7.82
N THR A 85 -12.26 -23.33 8.76
CA THR A 85 -11.85 -21.92 8.68
C THR A 85 -10.47 -21.78 8.02
N ARG A 86 -9.58 -22.75 8.23
CA ARG A 86 -8.19 -22.70 7.72
C ARG A 86 -8.07 -22.91 6.23
N GLU A 87 -8.76 -23.90 5.66
CA GLU A 87 -8.64 -24.22 4.24
C GLU A 87 -9.06 -23.06 3.31
N PRO A 88 -10.19 -22.35 3.53
CA PRO A 88 -10.56 -21.22 2.68
C PRO A 88 -9.59 -20.04 2.83
N GLN A 89 -9.10 -19.76 4.03
CA GLN A 89 -8.08 -18.73 4.26
C GLN A 89 -6.77 -19.03 3.51
N ARG A 90 -6.30 -20.27 3.58
CA ARG A 90 -5.08 -20.71 2.87
C ARG A 90 -5.29 -20.77 1.36
N LYS A 91 -6.50 -21.14 0.90
CA LYS A 91 -6.88 -21.06 -0.52
C LYS A 91 -6.82 -19.62 -1.01
N LYS A 92 -7.43 -18.67 -0.29
CA LYS A 92 -7.40 -17.24 -0.62
C LYS A 92 -5.97 -16.71 -0.71
N ASP A 93 -5.13 -17.03 0.27
CA ASP A 93 -3.71 -16.66 0.26
C ASP A 93 -2.93 -17.24 -0.93
N HIS A 94 -3.14 -18.52 -1.21
CA HIS A 94 -2.47 -19.20 -2.31
C HIS A 94 -2.89 -18.64 -3.67
N VAL A 95 -4.19 -18.52 -3.92
CA VAL A 95 -4.71 -18.06 -5.21
C VAL A 95 -4.35 -16.58 -5.44
N SER A 96 -4.56 -15.71 -4.45
CA SER A 96 -4.24 -14.28 -4.57
C SER A 96 -2.78 -14.03 -4.95
N HIS A 97 -1.85 -14.81 -4.39
CA HIS A 97 -0.43 -14.74 -4.76
C HIS A 97 -0.21 -15.03 -6.25
N PHE A 98 -0.81 -16.09 -6.78
CA PHE A 98 -0.68 -16.45 -8.21
C PHE A 98 -1.40 -15.48 -9.14
N ILE A 99 -2.52 -14.89 -8.72
CA ILE A 99 -3.20 -13.84 -9.51
C ILE A 99 -2.28 -12.62 -9.65
N LEU A 100 -1.66 -12.18 -8.56
CA LEU A 100 -0.73 -11.04 -8.61
C LEU A 100 0.54 -11.34 -9.42
N ARG A 101 0.97 -12.60 -9.53
CA ARG A 101 2.05 -12.98 -10.47
C ARG A 101 1.68 -12.65 -11.91
N LEU A 102 0.43 -12.89 -12.32
CA LEU A 102 -0.04 -12.56 -13.68
C LEU A 102 -0.03 -11.04 -13.91
N ALA A 103 -0.47 -10.26 -12.91
CA ALA A 103 -0.53 -8.80 -13.03
C ALA A 103 0.88 -8.16 -13.08
N PHE A 104 1.80 -8.62 -12.24
CA PHE A 104 3.11 -7.98 -12.06
C PHE A 104 4.24 -8.55 -12.91
N CYS A 105 4.04 -9.65 -13.63
CA CYS A 105 5.07 -10.21 -14.51
C CYS A 105 5.37 -9.36 -15.76
N ARG A 106 4.48 -8.42 -16.12
CA ARG A 106 4.53 -7.62 -17.37
C ARG A 106 5.72 -6.64 -17.45
N SER A 107 6.13 -6.05 -16.32
CA SER A 107 7.24 -5.08 -16.27
C SER A 107 8.31 -5.54 -15.29
N GLU A 108 9.58 -5.29 -15.62
CA GLU A 108 10.69 -5.54 -14.70
C GLU A 108 10.59 -4.76 -13.39
N GLU A 109 10.13 -3.50 -13.47
CA GLU A 109 9.94 -2.66 -12.29
C GLU A 109 8.87 -3.25 -11.36
N LEU A 110 7.74 -3.67 -11.92
CA LEU A 110 6.65 -4.29 -11.18
C LEU A 110 7.08 -5.62 -10.54
N ARG A 111 7.86 -6.44 -11.27
CA ARG A 111 8.43 -7.69 -10.74
C ARG A 111 9.32 -7.41 -9.52
N ARG A 112 10.24 -6.46 -9.62
CA ARG A 112 11.16 -6.11 -8.52
C ARG A 112 10.41 -5.60 -7.29
N ARG A 113 9.43 -4.72 -7.49
CA ARG A 113 8.56 -4.18 -6.43
C ARG A 113 7.75 -5.28 -5.74
N PHE A 114 7.08 -6.12 -6.52
CA PHE A 114 6.30 -7.25 -6.02
C PHE A 114 7.16 -8.24 -5.24
N VAL A 115 8.32 -8.65 -5.77
CA VAL A 115 9.24 -9.56 -5.09
C VAL A 115 9.68 -9.00 -3.74
N LYS A 116 10.03 -7.71 -3.67
CA LYS A 116 10.44 -7.05 -2.42
C LYS A 116 9.32 -7.02 -1.39
N ALA A 117 8.11 -6.59 -1.78
CA ALA A 117 6.96 -6.52 -0.89
C ALA A 117 6.54 -7.92 -0.40
N GLU A 118 6.49 -8.90 -1.31
CA GLU A 118 6.07 -10.27 -1.04
C GLU A 118 7.08 -11.03 -0.16
N THR A 119 8.38 -10.83 -0.39
CA THR A 119 9.45 -11.39 0.48
C THR A 119 9.38 -10.81 1.90
N THR A 120 8.99 -9.53 2.01
CA THR A 120 8.80 -8.87 3.31
C THR A 120 7.57 -9.40 4.04
N LEU A 121 6.45 -9.60 3.32
CA LEU A 121 5.27 -10.27 3.86
C LEU A 121 5.61 -11.67 4.37
N PHE A 122 6.39 -12.44 3.60
CA PHE A 122 6.86 -13.76 4.00
C PHE A 122 7.72 -13.69 5.28
N ARG A 123 8.65 -12.73 5.37
CA ARG A 123 9.48 -12.51 6.57
C ARG A 123 8.63 -12.23 7.82
N VAL A 124 7.67 -11.30 7.72
CA VAL A 124 6.76 -10.96 8.82
C VAL A 124 5.96 -12.18 9.26
N ARG A 125 5.44 -12.97 8.32
CA ARG A 125 4.69 -14.20 8.62
C ARG A 125 5.57 -15.27 9.28
N TYR A 126 6.81 -15.43 8.82
CA TYR A 126 7.76 -16.36 9.40
C TYR A 126 8.06 -15.99 10.87
N GLU A 127 8.35 -14.72 11.14
CA GLU A 127 8.61 -14.19 12.48
C GLU A 127 7.40 -14.26 13.42
N ASN A 128 6.18 -14.26 12.88
CA ASN A 128 4.93 -14.42 13.64
C ASN A 128 4.48 -15.89 13.78
N SER A 129 5.15 -16.83 13.12
CA SER A 129 4.80 -18.26 13.20
C SER A 129 5.38 -18.91 14.45
N ALA A 130 4.70 -19.93 14.98
CA ALA A 130 5.18 -20.67 16.14
C ALA A 130 6.48 -21.44 15.82
N PRO A 131 7.41 -21.62 16.79
CA PRO A 131 8.66 -22.36 16.56
C PRO A 131 8.46 -23.76 15.98
N ALA A 132 7.47 -24.50 16.48
CA ALA A 132 7.14 -25.85 16.00
C ALA A 132 6.69 -25.86 14.51
N ASP A 133 6.01 -24.81 14.05
CA ASP A 133 5.59 -24.68 12.66
C ASP A 133 6.79 -24.34 11.75
N ARG A 134 7.76 -23.57 12.27
CA ARG A 134 8.99 -23.24 11.55
C ARG A 134 9.86 -24.47 11.35
N GLU A 135 10.02 -25.31 12.37
CA GLU A 135 10.78 -26.57 12.28
C GLU A 135 10.17 -27.50 11.23
N LYS A 136 8.86 -27.75 11.29
CA LYS A 136 8.15 -28.54 10.27
C LYS A 136 8.29 -27.95 8.86
N PHE A 137 8.27 -26.63 8.73
CA PHE A 137 8.43 -25.96 7.44
C PHE A 137 9.86 -26.15 6.88
N ILE A 138 10.88 -26.05 7.74
CA ILE A 138 12.28 -26.27 7.38
C ILE A 138 12.51 -27.71 6.91
N GLU A 139 12.00 -28.68 7.66
CA GLU A 139 12.09 -30.11 7.31
C GLU A 139 11.40 -30.40 5.97
N ALA A 140 10.19 -29.87 5.76
CA ALA A 140 9.42 -30.10 4.55
C ALA A 140 10.09 -29.57 3.27
N HIS A 141 10.81 -28.45 3.36
CA HIS A 141 11.42 -27.78 2.20
C HIS A 141 12.93 -28.03 2.07
N ASN A 142 13.48 -28.89 2.95
CA ASN A 142 14.90 -29.22 3.06
C ASN A 142 15.79 -27.96 3.01
N VAL A 143 15.42 -26.94 3.81
CA VAL A 143 16.07 -25.62 3.79
C VAL A 143 17.08 -25.52 4.91
N GLY A 144 18.20 -26.19 4.68
CA GLY A 144 19.36 -26.19 5.55
C GLY A 144 20.31 -27.20 4.95
N GLY A 145 21.47 -26.75 4.50
CA GLY A 145 22.53 -27.69 4.13
C GLY A 145 22.97 -28.52 5.35
N ASP A 146 24.10 -29.22 5.21
CA ASP A 146 24.62 -30.02 6.31
C ASP A 146 24.89 -29.13 7.55
N THR A 147 24.37 -29.56 8.70
CA THR A 147 24.71 -28.96 9.98
C THR A 147 26.11 -29.40 10.38
N VAL A 148 26.98 -28.43 10.63
CA VAL A 148 28.35 -28.65 11.07
C VAL A 148 28.44 -28.29 12.54
N ASP A 149 28.80 -29.27 13.35
CA ASP A 149 29.18 -29.05 14.74
C ASP A 149 30.61 -28.48 14.77
N VAL A 150 30.71 -27.21 15.12
CA VAL A 150 31.96 -26.44 15.05
C VAL A 150 32.89 -26.81 16.21
N GLN A 151 32.40 -27.47 17.26
CA GLN A 151 33.25 -27.98 18.34
C GLN A 151 34.24 -29.05 17.86
N LYS A 152 33.93 -29.71 16.73
CA LYS A 152 34.77 -30.77 16.16
C LYS A 152 35.92 -30.24 15.28
N ASP A 153 35.92 -28.95 14.92
CA ASP A 153 36.98 -28.30 14.12
C ASP A 153 37.48 -27.02 14.83
N PRO A 154 38.57 -27.11 15.62
CA PRO A 154 39.09 -25.97 16.38
C PRO A 154 39.67 -24.87 15.48
N ALA A 155 40.09 -25.20 14.25
CA ALA A 155 40.59 -24.21 13.28
C ALA A 155 39.43 -23.38 12.72
N LEU A 156 38.29 -24.00 12.45
CA LEU A 156 37.07 -23.33 12.03
C LEU A 156 36.51 -22.44 13.16
N LEU A 157 36.51 -22.94 14.41
CA LEU A 157 36.06 -22.19 15.57
C LEU A 157 36.84 -20.88 15.77
N LYS A 158 38.17 -20.91 15.63
CA LYS A 158 39.01 -19.71 15.73
C LYS A 158 38.70 -18.66 14.66
N GLN A 159 38.32 -19.08 13.45
CA GLN A 159 37.96 -18.16 12.37
C GLN A 159 36.54 -17.59 12.58
N LEU A 160 35.59 -18.42 13.01
CA LEU A 160 34.25 -17.97 13.36
C LEU A 160 34.26 -17.00 14.54
N GLN A 161 35.14 -17.19 15.53
CA GLN A 161 35.37 -16.24 16.62
C GLN A 161 35.81 -14.87 16.11
N LYS A 162 36.66 -14.80 15.07
CA LYS A 162 37.09 -13.51 14.48
C LYS A 162 35.94 -12.80 13.78
N VAL A 163 35.10 -13.55 13.06
CA VAL A 163 33.89 -12.99 12.41
C VAL A 163 32.90 -12.50 13.47
N ALA A 164 32.71 -13.29 14.53
CA ALA A 164 31.84 -12.93 15.65
C ALA A 164 32.33 -11.70 16.42
N ALA A 165 33.64 -11.55 16.60
CA ALA A 165 34.23 -10.37 17.25
C ALA A 165 34.14 -9.10 16.37
N SER A 166 34.20 -9.25 15.04
CA SER A 166 34.06 -8.13 14.09
C SER A 166 32.62 -7.66 13.94
N ALA A 167 31.65 -8.56 14.06
CA ALA A 167 30.23 -8.24 14.06
C ALA A 167 29.77 -8.11 15.52
N ALA A 168 29.83 -6.90 16.08
CA ALA A 168 29.69 -6.52 17.50
C ALA A 168 28.51 -7.12 18.33
N HIS A 169 27.71 -8.04 17.78
CA HIS A 169 26.57 -8.71 18.41
C HIS A 169 26.42 -10.20 18.05
N ALA A 170 27.44 -10.88 17.50
CA ALA A 170 27.33 -12.30 17.17
C ALA A 170 27.81 -13.20 18.34
N THR A 171 26.87 -13.78 19.08
CA THR A 171 27.17 -14.85 20.05
C THR A 171 27.64 -16.10 19.29
N LEU A 172 28.70 -16.74 19.78
CA LEU A 172 29.20 -17.96 19.15
C LEU A 172 28.22 -19.12 19.41
N GLU A 173 27.64 -19.66 18.35
CA GLU A 173 26.74 -20.81 18.45
C GLU A 173 27.48 -22.15 18.38
N LYS A 174 26.86 -23.22 18.88
CA LYS A 174 27.47 -24.57 18.89
C LYS A 174 27.43 -25.24 17.52
N SER A 175 26.44 -24.91 16.69
CA SER A 175 26.21 -25.51 15.39
C SER A 175 26.06 -24.43 14.32
N TYR A 176 26.42 -24.74 13.08
CA TYR A 176 26.30 -23.84 11.94
C TYR A 176 25.79 -24.62 10.73
N TYR A 177 25.02 -23.97 9.86
CA TYR A 177 24.67 -24.50 8.56
C TYR A 177 25.79 -24.24 7.55
N LYS A 178 26.21 -25.28 6.84
CA LYS A 178 27.12 -25.17 5.71
C LYS A 178 26.31 -25.10 4.43
N VAL A 179 26.30 -23.96 3.78
CA VAL A 179 25.57 -23.72 2.51
C VAL A 179 26.48 -23.10 1.46
N PRO A 180 26.22 -23.30 0.15
CA PRO A 180 26.89 -22.53 -0.89
C PRO A 180 26.69 -21.03 -0.66
N TRP A 181 27.75 -20.23 -0.80
CA TRP A 181 27.68 -18.79 -0.50
C TRP A 181 26.65 -18.05 -1.36
N THR A 182 26.36 -18.56 -2.57
CA THR A 182 25.35 -18.03 -3.50
C THR A 182 23.93 -18.08 -2.96
N GLN A 183 23.66 -18.88 -1.93
CA GLN A 183 22.35 -18.96 -1.27
C GLN A 183 22.15 -17.86 -0.22
N VAL A 184 23.23 -17.19 0.22
CA VAL A 184 23.18 -16.17 1.29
C VAL A 184 24.00 -14.92 0.94
N PRO A 185 23.78 -14.29 -0.24
CA PRO A 185 24.56 -13.12 -0.67
C PRO A 185 24.46 -11.95 0.31
N ASP A 186 23.30 -11.71 0.93
CA ASP A 186 23.08 -10.62 1.89
C ASP A 186 23.98 -10.72 3.13
N LEU A 187 24.15 -11.93 3.65
CA LEU A 187 24.98 -12.19 4.82
C LEU A 187 26.47 -12.05 4.48
N VAL A 188 26.83 -12.39 3.25
CA VAL A 188 28.19 -12.23 2.74
C VAL A 188 28.52 -10.76 2.52
N ALA A 189 27.62 -9.99 1.91
CA ALA A 189 27.79 -8.56 1.65
C ALA A 189 28.00 -7.76 2.94
N THR A 190 27.29 -8.15 4.01
CA THR A 190 27.40 -7.53 5.34
C THR A 190 28.52 -8.13 6.20
N ARG A 191 29.32 -9.07 5.66
CA ARG A 191 30.41 -9.77 6.35
C ARG A 191 30.00 -10.44 7.67
N ARG A 192 28.76 -10.93 7.72
CA ARG A 192 28.17 -11.59 8.92
C ARG A 192 28.40 -13.10 8.97
N VAL A 193 28.95 -13.70 7.91
CA VAL A 193 29.19 -15.14 7.80
C VAL A 193 30.62 -15.42 7.38
N TYR A 194 31.16 -16.55 7.83
CA TYR A 194 32.49 -17.01 7.44
C TYR A 194 32.42 -17.78 6.12
N LEU A 195 33.38 -17.55 5.23
CA LEU A 195 33.51 -18.22 3.93
C LEU A 195 34.76 -19.11 3.89
N LYS A 196 34.60 -20.36 3.45
CA LYS A 196 35.72 -21.29 3.19
C LYS A 196 35.37 -22.22 2.04
N GLY A 197 36.23 -22.25 1.02
CA GLY A 197 36.11 -23.19 -0.11
C GLY A 197 34.79 -23.10 -0.87
N GLY A 198 34.22 -21.90 -1.04
CA GLY A 198 32.93 -21.69 -1.73
C GLY A 198 31.68 -21.92 -0.85
N PHE A 199 31.86 -22.24 0.43
CA PHE A 199 30.77 -22.42 1.38
C PHE A 199 30.73 -21.29 2.41
N ALA A 200 29.52 -20.90 2.77
CA ALA A 200 29.21 -20.00 3.88
C ALA A 200 28.77 -20.82 5.11
N TYR A 201 29.28 -20.42 6.27
CA TYR A 201 28.93 -20.99 7.57
C TYR A 201 27.97 -20.02 8.27
N VAL A 202 26.69 -20.41 8.33
CA VAL A 202 25.60 -19.56 8.81
C VAL A 202 25.17 -20.05 10.20
N PRO A 203 25.11 -19.17 11.22
CA PRO A 203 24.61 -19.55 12.54
C PRO A 203 23.10 -19.90 12.48
N LEU A 204 22.61 -20.71 13.40
CA LEU A 204 21.19 -21.09 13.49
C LEU A 204 20.30 -19.86 13.67
N SER A 205 20.74 -18.85 14.42
CA SER A 205 19.99 -17.58 14.54
C SER A 205 19.74 -16.88 13.20
N LEU A 206 20.63 -17.07 12.21
CA LEU A 206 20.52 -16.47 10.87
C LEU A 206 19.98 -17.44 9.81
N GLN A 207 19.61 -18.67 10.19
CA GLN A 207 18.98 -19.65 9.30
C GLN A 207 17.79 -19.08 8.50
N PRO A 208 16.89 -18.24 9.07
CA PRO A 208 15.75 -17.72 8.31
C PRO A 208 16.15 -16.97 7.04
N ASN A 209 17.33 -16.35 6.99
CA ASN A 209 17.81 -15.65 5.80
C ASN A 209 18.03 -16.59 4.60
N ILE A 210 18.40 -17.85 4.84
CA ILE A 210 18.53 -18.87 3.78
C ILE A 210 17.16 -19.10 3.14
N ILE A 211 16.10 -19.19 3.95
CA ILE A 211 14.72 -19.40 3.49
C ILE A 211 14.24 -18.17 2.72
N TYR A 212 14.47 -16.97 3.26
CA TYR A 212 14.05 -15.71 2.61
C TYR A 212 14.69 -15.56 1.23
N GLN A 213 15.98 -15.86 1.10
CA GLN A 213 16.69 -15.82 -0.17
C GLN A 213 16.18 -16.89 -1.15
N LYS A 214 15.95 -18.13 -0.69
CA LYS A 214 15.38 -19.19 -1.52
C LYS A 214 13.98 -18.81 -2.03
N PHE A 215 13.15 -18.21 -1.17
CA PHE A 215 11.82 -17.72 -1.54
C PHE A 215 11.91 -16.62 -2.61
N GLN A 216 12.77 -15.63 -2.39
CA GLN A 216 12.98 -14.53 -3.33
C GLN A 216 13.42 -15.04 -4.72
N GLN A 217 14.44 -15.90 -4.77
CA GLN A 217 14.95 -16.47 -6.03
C GLN A 217 13.93 -17.33 -6.77
N ASN A 218 13.14 -18.12 -6.03
CA ASN A 218 12.08 -18.93 -6.63
C ASN A 218 10.98 -18.05 -7.21
N LEU A 219 10.59 -16.98 -6.51
CA LEU A 219 9.57 -16.04 -6.96
C LEU A 219 10.02 -15.26 -8.20
N GLU A 220 11.26 -14.75 -8.22
CA GLU A 220 11.85 -14.07 -9.37
C GLU A 220 11.83 -14.97 -10.62
N ARG A 221 12.32 -16.21 -10.48
CA ARG A 221 12.31 -17.21 -11.56
C ARG A 221 10.88 -17.52 -12.04
N ALA A 222 9.93 -17.66 -11.11
CA ALA A 222 8.55 -17.96 -11.46
C ALA A 222 7.88 -16.80 -12.22
N LEU A 223 8.16 -15.55 -11.84
CA LEU A 223 7.65 -14.36 -12.55
C LEU A 223 8.21 -14.25 -13.97
N GLU A 224 9.50 -14.55 -14.17
CA GLU A 224 10.10 -14.61 -15.51
C GLU A 224 9.47 -15.69 -16.39
N GLN A 225 9.21 -16.88 -15.83
CA GLN A 225 8.53 -17.95 -16.55
C GLN A 225 7.09 -17.56 -16.90
N THR A 226 6.40 -16.90 -15.97
CA THR A 226 5.03 -16.42 -16.16
C THR A 226 4.98 -15.35 -17.25
N ALA A 227 5.91 -14.39 -17.25
CA ALA A 227 6.02 -13.35 -18.28
C ALA A 227 6.20 -13.95 -19.69
N LYS A 228 7.00 -15.01 -19.83
CA LYS A 228 7.21 -15.72 -21.10
C LYS A 228 5.96 -16.48 -21.56
N ALA A 229 5.15 -16.98 -20.64
CA ALA A 229 3.93 -17.72 -20.94
C ALA A 229 2.70 -16.81 -21.14
N LEU A 230 2.75 -15.57 -20.66
CA LEU A 230 1.63 -14.62 -20.64
C LEU A 230 0.99 -14.36 -22.01
N PRO A 231 1.74 -14.24 -23.14
CA PRO A 231 1.12 -14.00 -24.45
C PRO A 231 0.13 -15.09 -24.90
N ARG A 232 0.21 -16.30 -24.34
CA ARG A 232 -0.75 -17.39 -24.59
C ARG A 232 -2.07 -17.21 -23.83
N LEU A 233 -2.06 -16.38 -22.78
CA LEU A 233 -3.23 -16.07 -21.96
C LEU A 233 -3.96 -14.82 -22.47
N ASP A 234 -3.29 -13.94 -23.23
CA ASP A 234 -3.87 -12.74 -23.85
C ASP A 234 -5.00 -13.05 -24.87
N GLU A 235 -5.30 -14.32 -25.13
CA GLU A 235 -6.49 -14.77 -25.86
C GLU A 235 -7.80 -14.66 -25.03
N ASP A 236 -7.72 -14.51 -23.71
CA ASP A 236 -8.88 -14.35 -22.82
C ASP A 236 -9.16 -12.87 -22.48
N ASP A 237 -10.04 -12.25 -23.27
CA ASP A 237 -10.48 -10.84 -23.14
C ASP A 237 -10.99 -10.47 -21.73
N ARG A 238 -11.37 -11.44 -20.90
CA ARG A 238 -11.94 -11.19 -19.56
C ARG A 238 -10.89 -10.82 -18.53
N LEU A 239 -9.67 -11.33 -18.65
CA LEU A 239 -8.62 -11.18 -17.63
C LEU A 239 -7.79 -9.92 -17.84
N VAL A 240 -7.58 -9.51 -19.09
CA VAL A 240 -6.71 -8.37 -19.44
C VAL A 240 -7.12 -7.07 -18.72
N PRO A 241 -8.40 -6.66 -18.70
CA PRO A 241 -8.82 -5.43 -18.02
C PRO A 241 -8.57 -5.48 -16.50
N ILE A 242 -8.79 -6.63 -15.87
CA ILE A 242 -8.59 -6.82 -14.43
C ILE A 242 -7.11 -6.72 -14.08
N LEU A 243 -6.25 -7.39 -14.85
CA LEU A 243 -4.80 -7.36 -14.63
C LEU A 243 -4.23 -5.95 -14.82
N GLU A 244 -4.72 -5.19 -15.80
CA GLU A 244 -4.36 -3.78 -15.97
C GLU A 244 -4.84 -2.89 -14.83
N HIS A 245 -6.06 -3.13 -14.34
CA HIS A 245 -6.61 -2.38 -13.21
C HIS A 245 -5.76 -2.60 -11.95
N LEU A 246 -5.41 -3.85 -11.65
CA LEU A 246 -4.55 -4.22 -10.53
C LEU A 246 -3.15 -3.60 -10.65
N SER A 247 -2.55 -3.63 -11.84
CA SER A 247 -1.22 -3.04 -12.05
C SER A 247 -1.25 -1.51 -11.86
N LYS A 248 -2.28 -0.83 -12.40
CA LYS A 248 -2.44 0.63 -12.23
C LYS A 248 -2.67 1.03 -10.77
N GLY A 249 -3.43 0.23 -10.00
CA GLY A 249 -3.66 0.46 -8.57
C GLY A 249 -2.38 0.33 -7.74
N PHE A 250 -1.57 -0.68 -8.03
CA PHE A 250 -0.28 -0.88 -7.36
C PHE A 250 0.73 0.23 -7.67
N VAL A 251 0.83 0.65 -8.94
CA VAL A 251 1.72 1.75 -9.34
C VAL A 251 1.35 3.03 -8.61
N ALA A 252 0.05 3.33 -8.52
CA ALA A 252 -0.43 4.48 -7.79
C ALA A 252 -0.25 4.35 -6.26
N GLY A 253 0.06 3.15 -5.75
CA GLY A 253 0.21 2.86 -4.31
C GLY A 253 -1.08 3.05 -3.50
N VAL A 254 -2.21 3.19 -4.18
CA VAL A 254 -3.51 3.55 -3.60
C VAL A 254 -4.40 2.32 -3.63
N SER A 255 -4.59 1.70 -2.47
CA SER A 255 -5.41 0.48 -2.32
C SER A 255 -6.73 0.73 -1.58
N GLY A 256 -7.01 1.99 -1.21
CA GLY A 256 -8.20 2.34 -0.43
C GLY A 256 -9.44 2.44 -1.31
N GLU A 257 -10.45 1.63 -0.99
CA GLU A 257 -11.82 1.85 -1.45
C GLU A 257 -12.41 3.06 -0.72
N TYR A 258 -12.99 3.98 -1.48
CA TYR A 258 -13.85 5.04 -0.95
C TYR A 258 -15.29 4.56 -1.08
N ARG A 259 -16.00 4.44 0.04
CA ARG A 259 -17.43 4.16 0.04
C ARG A 259 -18.16 5.49 0.03
N ALA A 260 -18.94 5.74 -1.02
CA ALA A 260 -19.85 6.88 -1.07
C ALA A 260 -20.83 6.78 0.11
N GLY A 261 -20.82 7.76 1.00
CA GLY A 261 -21.56 7.72 2.27
C GLY A 261 -20.72 8.02 3.51
N GLU A 262 -19.38 7.93 3.44
CA GLU A 262 -18.46 8.61 4.38
C GLU A 262 -18.41 10.12 4.09
N GLY A 263 -19.57 10.69 3.77
CA GLY A 263 -19.78 12.12 3.59
C GLY A 263 -19.75 12.82 4.94
N ILE A 264 -19.41 14.09 4.91
CA ILE A 264 -19.27 14.89 6.11
C ILE A 264 -20.65 15.11 6.74
N ASP A 265 -20.74 14.93 8.06
CA ASP A 265 -21.95 15.21 8.83
C ASP A 265 -22.21 16.73 8.85
N GLY A 266 -23.33 17.13 8.23
CA GLY A 266 -23.81 18.51 8.06
C GLY A 266 -23.87 18.99 6.59
N GLU A 267 -24.90 19.76 6.25
CA GLU A 267 -25.05 20.38 4.92
C GLU A 267 -23.89 21.36 4.64
N VAL A 268 -23.18 21.16 3.52
CA VAL A 268 -22.12 22.07 3.09
C VAL A 268 -22.65 23.04 2.04
N THR A 269 -22.73 24.31 2.39
CA THR A 269 -23.18 25.37 1.48
C THR A 269 -22.04 25.94 0.64
N ALA A 270 -22.39 26.63 -0.46
CA ALA A 270 -21.45 27.24 -1.39
C ALA A 270 -20.49 28.24 -0.73
N ASP A 271 -20.95 28.96 0.29
CA ASP A 271 -20.16 29.98 0.98
C ASP A 271 -19.14 29.38 1.97
N MET A 272 -19.41 28.19 2.49
CA MET A 272 -18.48 27.47 3.37
C MET A 272 -17.26 26.92 2.61
N VAL A 273 -17.39 26.69 1.29
CA VAL A 273 -16.35 26.01 0.48
C VAL A 273 -15.02 26.76 0.52
N ASP A 274 -15.02 28.09 0.54
CA ASP A 274 -13.77 28.87 0.55
C ASP A 274 -12.96 28.70 1.84
N GLU A 275 -13.65 28.67 2.98
CA GLU A 275 -13.00 28.41 4.26
C GLU A 275 -12.51 26.97 4.35
N ILE A 276 -13.35 26.02 3.93
CA ILE A 276 -13.01 24.59 3.93
C ILE A 276 -11.80 24.35 3.02
N ALA A 277 -11.75 25.01 1.87
CA ALA A 277 -10.63 24.91 0.94
C ALA A 277 -9.32 25.38 1.58
N ARG A 278 -9.35 26.41 2.45
CA ARG A 278 -8.15 26.95 3.11
C ARG A 278 -7.58 26.02 4.16
N LYS A 279 -8.46 25.32 4.88
CA LYS A 279 -8.06 24.53 6.04
C LYS A 279 -7.89 23.05 5.72
N HIS A 280 -8.71 22.50 4.82
CA HIS A 280 -8.91 21.05 4.73
C HIS A 280 -8.63 20.44 3.37
N PHE A 281 -8.49 21.22 2.30
CA PHE A 281 -8.32 20.61 0.97
C PHE A 281 -6.91 20.04 0.80
N PRO A 282 -6.79 18.84 0.21
CA PRO A 282 -5.53 18.35 -0.31
C PRO A 282 -5.10 19.19 -1.52
N MET A 283 -3.80 19.17 -1.84
CA MET A 283 -3.21 20.08 -2.82
C MET A 283 -3.87 20.00 -4.20
N CYS A 284 -4.30 18.81 -4.64
CA CYS A 284 -5.00 18.63 -5.92
C CYS A 284 -6.30 19.43 -6.01
N MET A 285 -7.10 19.47 -4.94
CA MET A 285 -8.35 20.21 -4.91
C MET A 285 -8.13 21.69 -4.54
N ARG A 286 -7.09 21.96 -3.74
CA ARG A 286 -6.66 23.31 -3.40
C ARG A 286 -6.23 24.09 -4.64
N SER A 287 -5.42 23.48 -5.51
CA SER A 287 -4.97 24.11 -6.75
C SER A 287 -6.15 24.42 -7.69
N LEU A 288 -7.10 23.49 -7.85
CA LEU A 288 -8.31 23.73 -8.65
C LEU A 288 -9.16 24.87 -8.09
N HIS A 289 -9.31 24.93 -6.77
CA HIS A 289 -10.04 26.01 -6.10
C HIS A 289 -9.37 27.37 -6.29
N GLU A 290 -8.06 27.46 -6.08
CA GLU A 290 -7.30 28.70 -6.27
C GLU A 290 -7.33 29.18 -7.72
N THR A 291 -7.15 28.28 -8.70
CA THR A 291 -7.27 28.61 -10.13
C THR A 291 -8.68 29.12 -10.46
N LEU A 292 -9.74 28.47 -9.96
CA LEU A 292 -11.11 28.93 -10.19
C LEU A 292 -11.33 30.35 -9.65
N ARG A 293 -10.76 30.67 -8.49
CA ARG A 293 -10.90 32.01 -7.87
C ARG A 293 -10.07 33.07 -8.60
N ALA A 294 -8.86 32.72 -9.05
CA ALA A 294 -7.97 33.63 -9.77
C ALA A 294 -8.45 33.89 -11.21
N ASP A 295 -8.65 32.83 -11.98
CA ASP A 295 -8.90 32.93 -13.43
C ASP A 295 -10.39 33.04 -13.77
N ARG A 296 -11.26 32.84 -12.76
CA ARG A 296 -12.72 32.79 -12.93
C ARG A 296 -13.15 31.76 -13.97
N HIS A 297 -12.36 30.72 -14.18
CA HIS A 297 -12.64 29.67 -15.15
C HIS A 297 -11.87 28.38 -14.83
N LEU A 298 -12.45 27.23 -15.20
CA LEU A 298 -11.76 25.94 -15.22
C LEU A 298 -12.07 25.19 -16.51
N LYS A 299 -11.07 24.48 -17.04
CA LYS A 299 -11.22 23.59 -18.20
C LYS A 299 -12.03 22.33 -17.84
N HIS A 300 -12.53 21.63 -18.85
CA HIS A 300 -13.51 20.54 -18.70
C HIS A 300 -13.09 19.48 -17.66
N ALA A 301 -11.88 18.92 -17.77
CA ALA A 301 -11.40 17.89 -16.85
C ALA A 301 -11.27 18.39 -15.40
N GLY A 302 -10.79 19.62 -15.19
CA GLY A 302 -10.74 20.25 -13.87
C GLY A 302 -12.13 20.48 -13.27
N ARG A 303 -13.09 20.90 -14.09
CA ARG A 303 -14.50 21.03 -13.65
C ARG A 303 -15.09 19.70 -13.22
N LEU A 304 -14.80 18.63 -13.96
CA LEU A 304 -15.30 17.29 -13.64
C LEU A 304 -14.67 16.76 -12.34
N GLN A 305 -13.34 16.80 -12.22
CA GLN A 305 -12.62 16.38 -11.00
C GLN A 305 -13.14 17.14 -9.77
N PHE A 306 -13.29 18.46 -9.87
CA PHE A 306 -13.69 19.28 -8.74
C PHE A 306 -15.18 19.13 -8.40
N THR A 307 -16.07 19.09 -9.40
CA THR A 307 -17.51 18.88 -9.17
C THR A 307 -17.78 17.56 -8.46
N LEU A 308 -17.15 16.47 -8.89
CA LEU A 308 -17.37 15.16 -8.27
C LEU A 308 -16.82 15.11 -6.83
N PHE A 309 -15.70 15.80 -6.57
CA PHE A 309 -15.16 15.97 -5.22
C PHE A 309 -16.11 16.76 -4.31
N LEU A 310 -16.67 17.89 -4.78
CA LEU A 310 -17.62 18.71 -4.02
C LEU A 310 -18.91 17.94 -3.72
N LYS A 311 -19.43 17.19 -4.70
CA LYS A 311 -20.57 16.28 -4.53
C LYS A 311 -20.32 15.27 -3.39
N ALA A 312 -19.18 14.57 -3.42
CA ALA A 312 -18.84 13.60 -2.38
C ALA A 312 -18.50 14.24 -1.02
N MET A 313 -18.20 15.55 -0.99
CA MET A 313 -18.04 16.32 0.24
C MET A 313 -19.39 16.67 0.90
N GLY A 314 -20.51 16.47 0.19
CA GLY A 314 -21.86 16.75 0.69
C GLY A 314 -22.46 18.08 0.19
N VAL A 315 -21.87 18.71 -0.83
CA VAL A 315 -22.46 19.90 -1.46
C VAL A 315 -23.64 19.46 -2.32
N SER A 316 -24.84 19.96 -2.02
CA SER A 316 -26.05 19.68 -2.80
C SER A 316 -25.94 20.21 -4.24
N VAL A 317 -26.80 19.75 -5.14
CA VAL A 317 -26.77 20.23 -6.53
C VAL A 317 -27.12 21.72 -6.62
N GLU A 318 -28.06 22.18 -5.79
CA GLU A 318 -28.47 23.58 -5.70
C GLU A 318 -27.29 24.45 -5.28
N GLU A 319 -26.59 24.06 -4.21
CA GLU A 319 -25.42 24.76 -3.70
C GLU A 319 -24.24 24.69 -4.67
N ALA A 320 -24.06 23.56 -5.38
CA ALA A 320 -23.03 23.44 -6.41
C ALA A 320 -23.27 24.39 -7.58
N ILE A 321 -24.53 24.57 -8.02
CA ILE A 321 -24.89 25.55 -9.06
C ILE A 321 -24.56 26.96 -8.59
N VAL A 322 -24.91 27.31 -7.35
CA VAL A 322 -24.58 28.61 -6.75
C VAL A 322 -23.07 28.81 -6.66
N PHE A 323 -22.34 27.80 -6.19
CA PHE A 323 -20.88 27.81 -6.09
C PHE A 323 -20.21 28.09 -7.43
N TRP A 324 -20.56 27.32 -8.47
CA TRP A 324 -20.00 27.49 -9.80
C TRP A 324 -20.37 28.84 -10.40
N ARG A 325 -21.63 29.29 -10.22
CA ARG A 325 -22.08 30.60 -10.70
C ARG A 325 -21.29 31.75 -10.07
N LYS A 326 -21.07 31.70 -8.75
CA LYS A 326 -20.22 32.65 -8.00
C LYS A 326 -18.76 32.56 -8.45
N GLY A 327 -18.27 31.34 -8.73
CA GLY A 327 -16.92 31.05 -9.21
C GLY A 327 -16.58 31.78 -10.51
N TYR A 328 -17.45 31.68 -11.52
CA TYR A 328 -17.25 32.36 -12.81
C TYR A 328 -17.39 33.89 -12.74
N GLY A 329 -17.98 34.44 -11.68
CA GLY A 329 -18.10 35.89 -11.49
C GLY A 329 -18.95 36.59 -12.56
N GLN A 330 -18.70 37.88 -12.77
CA GLN A 330 -19.51 38.72 -13.67
C GLN A 330 -19.17 38.53 -15.16
N SER A 331 -18.03 37.89 -15.49
CA SER A 331 -17.63 37.65 -16.87
C SER A 331 -18.52 36.62 -17.60
N MET A 332 -19.31 35.84 -16.85
CA MET A 332 -20.24 34.86 -17.39
C MET A 332 -21.68 35.38 -17.29
N THR A 333 -22.38 35.44 -18.41
CA THR A 333 -23.81 35.76 -18.45
C THR A 333 -24.63 34.58 -17.94
N ASP A 334 -25.80 34.87 -17.36
CA ASP A 334 -26.68 33.83 -16.82
C ASP A 334 -27.18 32.87 -17.91
N ASP A 335 -27.48 33.38 -19.12
CA ASP A 335 -27.90 32.56 -20.25
C ASP A 335 -26.80 31.57 -20.67
N LYS A 336 -25.55 32.04 -20.76
CA LYS A 336 -24.41 31.17 -21.11
C LYS A 336 -24.14 30.13 -20.02
N PHE A 337 -24.19 30.52 -18.75
CA PHE A 337 -24.02 29.60 -17.63
C PHE A 337 -25.09 28.50 -17.63
N ASN A 338 -26.36 28.87 -17.83
CA ASN A 338 -27.47 27.93 -17.84
C ASN A 338 -27.36 26.94 -19.02
N LYS A 339 -26.97 27.40 -20.21
CA LYS A 339 -26.82 26.56 -21.40
C LYS A 339 -25.62 25.63 -21.35
N GLU A 340 -24.44 26.15 -20.98
CA GLU A 340 -23.17 25.43 -21.13
C GLU A 340 -22.71 24.69 -19.86
N TYR A 341 -23.11 25.16 -18.66
CA TYR A 341 -22.52 24.70 -17.40
C TYR A 341 -23.52 24.03 -16.46
N LYS A 342 -24.73 24.60 -16.29
CA LYS A 342 -25.73 24.06 -15.37
C LYS A 342 -26.14 22.63 -15.72
N TYR A 343 -26.29 22.33 -17.02
CA TYR A 343 -26.56 20.97 -17.50
C TYR A 343 -25.45 19.98 -17.07
N ASN A 344 -24.18 20.34 -17.29
CA ASN A 344 -23.04 19.49 -16.94
C ASN A 344 -22.91 19.23 -15.43
N ILE A 345 -23.23 20.23 -14.61
CA ILE A 345 -23.27 20.09 -13.15
C ILE A 345 -24.36 19.08 -12.78
N ARG A 346 -25.60 19.26 -13.25
CA ARG A 346 -26.71 18.34 -12.96
C ARG A 346 -26.46 16.92 -13.47
N HIS A 347 -25.82 16.78 -14.63
CA HIS A 347 -25.40 15.49 -15.17
C HIS A 347 -24.38 14.79 -14.26
N SER A 348 -23.42 15.51 -13.68
CA SER A 348 -22.43 14.95 -12.73
C SER A 348 -23.08 14.46 -11.43
N TYR A 349 -24.22 15.05 -11.06
CA TYR A 349 -25.06 14.63 -9.93
C TYR A 349 -26.06 13.52 -10.29
N GLY A 350 -26.07 13.02 -11.53
CA GLY A 350 -26.96 11.94 -11.95
C GLY A 350 -28.41 12.37 -12.21
N LEU A 351 -28.68 13.68 -12.27
CA LEU A 351 -30.04 14.21 -12.48
C LEU A 351 -30.42 14.36 -13.96
N GLU A 352 -29.46 14.20 -14.87
CA GLU A 352 -29.63 14.35 -16.31
C GLU A 352 -29.00 13.15 -17.06
N GLY A 353 -29.38 12.95 -18.33
CA GLY A 353 -28.82 11.89 -19.18
C GLY A 353 -29.24 10.48 -18.73
N LYS A 354 -28.30 9.52 -18.73
CA LYS A 354 -28.55 8.12 -18.29
C LYS A 354 -28.78 7.97 -16.78
N ARG A 355 -28.81 9.07 -16.02
CA ARG A 355 -28.88 9.09 -14.55
C ARG A 355 -27.81 8.21 -13.89
N ALA A 356 -26.62 8.18 -14.48
CA ALA A 356 -25.49 7.45 -13.94
C ALA A 356 -24.91 8.22 -12.75
N ASP A 357 -24.80 7.57 -11.59
CA ASP A 357 -24.16 8.15 -10.43
C ASP A 357 -22.64 8.08 -10.57
N TYR A 358 -22.03 9.20 -11.01
CA TYR A 358 -20.58 9.29 -11.14
C TYR A 358 -19.93 9.42 -9.75
N PRO A 359 -19.07 8.46 -9.35
CA PRO A 359 -18.36 8.54 -8.07
C PRO A 359 -17.25 9.57 -8.14
N ALA A 360 -16.87 10.13 -6.98
CA ALA A 360 -15.68 10.96 -6.85
C ALA A 360 -14.42 10.22 -7.33
N MET A 361 -13.50 10.98 -7.91
CA MET A 361 -12.26 10.41 -8.41
C MET A 361 -11.31 10.12 -7.24
N ASN A 362 -10.91 8.85 -7.11
CA ASN A 362 -9.86 8.45 -6.18
C ASN A 362 -8.48 8.94 -6.65
N CYS A 363 -7.48 8.87 -5.76
CA CYS A 363 -6.12 9.33 -6.09
C CYS A 363 -5.55 8.59 -7.31
N GLN A 364 -5.79 7.28 -7.45
CA GLN A 364 -5.36 6.50 -8.60
C GLN A 364 -5.91 7.05 -9.93
N ARG A 365 -7.22 7.34 -10.02
CA ARG A 365 -7.84 7.89 -11.22
C ARG A 365 -7.30 9.28 -11.56
N ILE A 366 -7.11 10.12 -10.54
CA ILE A 366 -6.54 11.47 -10.69
C ILE A 366 -5.09 11.40 -11.21
N ILE A 367 -4.32 10.39 -10.81
CA ILE A 367 -2.91 10.21 -11.24
C ILE A 367 -2.82 9.59 -12.64
N THR A 368 -3.71 8.66 -13.01
CA THR A 368 -3.49 7.76 -14.16
C THR A 368 -4.38 7.99 -15.38
N GLN A 369 -5.60 8.51 -15.24
CA GLN A 369 -6.59 8.46 -16.34
C GLN A 369 -6.56 9.67 -17.28
N ASN A 370 -6.28 10.87 -16.78
CA ASN A 370 -6.22 12.09 -17.61
C ASN A 370 -5.18 13.04 -17.00
N GLY A 371 -3.95 12.98 -17.51
CA GLY A 371 -2.91 13.92 -17.10
C GLY A 371 -3.20 15.31 -17.65
N PRO A 372 -2.86 16.40 -16.91
CA PRO A 372 -3.08 17.76 -17.37
C PRO A 372 -2.21 18.09 -18.58
N GLY A 373 -2.82 18.66 -19.62
CA GLY A 373 -2.12 19.29 -20.73
C GLY A 373 -1.67 20.73 -20.42
N PRO A 374 -1.05 21.43 -21.40
CA PRO A 374 -0.65 22.82 -21.23
C PRO A 374 -1.81 23.74 -20.81
N GLY A 375 -1.62 24.46 -19.70
CA GLY A 375 -2.63 25.35 -19.12
C GLY A 375 -3.84 24.62 -18.53
N GLU A 376 -3.73 23.34 -18.20
CA GLU A 376 -4.70 22.61 -17.38
C GLU A 376 -4.16 22.45 -15.95
N THR A 377 -5.03 22.59 -14.97
CA THR A 377 -4.67 22.60 -13.53
C THR A 377 -5.25 21.42 -12.75
N HIS A 378 -5.73 20.39 -13.47
CA HIS A 378 -6.29 19.18 -12.87
C HIS A 378 -5.22 18.11 -12.66
N GLY A 379 -5.60 16.98 -12.06
CA GLY A 379 -4.66 15.90 -11.72
C GLY A 379 -4.07 16.04 -10.32
N CYS A 380 -3.03 15.24 -10.06
CA CYS A 380 -2.28 15.25 -8.81
C CYS A 380 -1.03 16.15 -8.93
N PRO A 381 -0.92 17.24 -8.14
CA PRO A 381 0.27 18.11 -8.15
C PRO A 381 1.57 17.37 -7.86
N PHE A 382 1.53 16.35 -6.99
CA PHE A 382 2.69 15.52 -6.68
C PHE A 382 3.18 14.68 -7.85
N CYS A 383 2.32 14.41 -8.85
CA CYS A 383 2.68 13.63 -10.04
C CYS A 383 3.00 14.52 -11.24
N HIS A 384 2.19 15.57 -11.49
CA HIS A 384 2.25 16.32 -12.75
C HIS A 384 2.97 17.66 -12.65
N HIS A 385 3.15 18.24 -11.45
CA HIS A 385 3.93 19.47 -11.32
C HIS A 385 5.43 19.14 -11.31
N SER A 386 6.24 20.03 -11.88
CA SER A 386 7.68 19.98 -11.68
C SER A 386 8.02 20.13 -10.20
N ILE A 387 9.14 19.55 -9.76
CA ILE A 387 9.61 19.60 -8.37
C ILE A 387 9.73 21.05 -7.86
N ASP A 388 10.19 21.98 -8.70
CA ASP A 388 10.33 23.39 -8.32
C ASP A 388 8.97 24.04 -8.04
N ASN A 389 8.03 23.97 -9.00
CA ASN A 389 6.66 24.45 -8.80
C ASN A 389 5.99 23.80 -7.59
N LEU A 390 6.16 22.48 -7.39
CA LEU A 390 5.63 21.78 -6.22
C LEU A 390 6.20 22.36 -4.92
N THR A 391 7.50 22.59 -4.87
CA THR A 391 8.19 23.14 -3.68
C THR A 391 7.70 24.55 -3.39
N SER A 392 7.59 25.40 -4.42
CA SER A 392 7.01 26.74 -4.28
C SER A 392 5.58 26.70 -3.75
N SER A 393 4.73 25.80 -4.26
CA SER A 393 3.35 25.61 -3.77
C SER A 393 3.29 25.08 -2.33
N LEU A 394 4.17 24.14 -1.95
CA LEU A 394 4.24 23.63 -0.57
C LEU A 394 4.58 24.74 0.43
N THR A 395 5.52 25.61 0.08
CA THR A 395 5.93 26.74 0.93
C THR A 395 4.89 27.86 0.94
N SER A 396 4.32 28.23 -0.21
CA SER A 396 3.38 29.36 -0.28
C SER A 396 1.98 29.03 0.25
N VAL A 397 1.45 27.86 -0.10
CA VAL A 397 0.06 27.48 0.20
C VAL A 397 -0.03 26.80 1.57
N TYR A 398 0.86 25.85 1.84
CA TYR A 398 0.83 25.05 3.07
C TYR A 398 1.83 25.50 4.14
N ARG A 399 2.61 26.56 3.86
CA ARG A 399 3.58 27.15 4.80
C ARG A 399 4.61 26.15 5.33
N ILE A 400 4.97 25.14 4.53
CA ILE A 400 6.01 24.18 4.88
C ILE A 400 7.37 24.83 4.58
N THR A 401 8.09 25.18 5.63
CA THR A 401 9.39 25.89 5.56
C THR A 401 10.59 25.03 5.96
N ALA A 402 10.35 23.92 6.66
CA ALA A 402 11.41 23.02 7.10
C ALA A 402 12.02 22.26 5.90
N GLN A 403 13.32 22.46 5.67
CA GLN A 403 14.01 21.86 4.52
C GLN A 403 14.03 20.32 4.56
N ALA A 404 14.15 19.74 5.75
CA ALA A 404 14.11 18.29 5.93
C ALA A 404 12.78 17.68 5.47
N ASP A 405 11.67 18.35 5.75
CA ASP A 405 10.33 17.90 5.35
C ASP A 405 10.10 18.03 3.84
N LEU A 406 10.56 19.13 3.24
CA LEU A 406 10.51 19.31 1.79
C LEU A 406 11.32 18.22 1.07
N MET A 407 12.53 17.91 1.55
CA MET A 407 13.35 16.82 0.99
C MET A 407 12.68 15.45 1.11
N GLU A 408 12.00 15.18 2.23
CA GLU A 408 11.27 13.92 2.43
C GLU A 408 10.10 13.79 1.45
N ILE A 409 9.32 14.86 1.26
CA ILE A 409 8.21 14.91 0.28
C ILE A 409 8.76 14.74 -1.14
N GLN A 410 9.82 15.47 -1.51
CA GLN A 410 10.43 15.37 -2.83
C GLN A 410 10.97 13.96 -3.12
N ARG A 411 11.56 13.29 -2.13
CA ARG A 411 12.01 11.91 -2.27
C ARG A 411 10.84 10.96 -2.55
N ALA A 412 9.76 11.07 -1.77
CA ALA A 412 8.55 10.26 -2.01
C ALA A 412 7.96 10.48 -3.41
N VAL A 413 7.99 11.73 -3.92
CA VAL A 413 7.58 12.06 -5.29
C VAL A 413 8.50 11.43 -6.34
N LYS A 414 9.83 11.52 -6.15
CA LYS A 414 10.82 10.90 -7.07
C LYS A 414 10.70 9.38 -7.10
N ASP A 415 10.37 8.77 -5.98
CA ASP A 415 10.16 7.33 -5.86
C ASP A 415 8.77 6.88 -6.41
N GLY A 416 7.94 7.82 -6.90
CA GLY A 416 6.62 7.52 -7.49
C GLY A 416 5.49 7.34 -6.47
N PHE A 417 5.74 7.56 -5.17
CA PHE A 417 4.76 7.39 -4.10
C PHE A 417 4.05 8.70 -3.76
N TYR A 418 3.26 9.19 -4.72
CA TYR A 418 2.58 10.49 -4.64
C TYR A 418 1.58 10.60 -3.48
N HIS A 419 0.88 9.51 -3.15
CA HIS A 419 -0.05 9.47 -2.02
C HIS A 419 0.68 9.56 -0.67
N VAL A 420 1.88 8.98 -0.55
CA VAL A 420 2.72 9.11 0.65
C VAL A 420 3.21 10.55 0.80
N ALA A 421 3.60 11.20 -0.31
CA ALA A 421 3.95 12.62 -0.32
C ALA A 421 2.78 13.49 0.17
N CYS A 422 1.57 13.25 -0.34
CA CYS A 422 0.35 13.93 0.12
C CYS A 422 0.04 13.63 1.60
N THR A 423 0.29 12.40 2.06
CA THR A 423 0.11 12.02 3.46
C THR A 423 1.09 12.77 4.36
N ARG A 424 2.35 12.95 3.92
CA ARG A 424 3.34 13.70 4.69
C ARG A 424 2.93 15.16 4.85
N VAL A 425 2.37 15.77 3.79
CA VAL A 425 1.81 17.13 3.87
C VAL A 425 0.64 17.19 4.87
N PHE A 426 -0.22 16.18 4.90
CA PHE A 426 -1.29 16.08 5.90
C PHE A 426 -0.72 16.09 7.33
N GLU A 427 0.25 15.21 7.61
CA GLU A 427 0.87 15.08 8.93
C GLU A 427 1.51 16.40 9.40
N ILE A 428 2.21 17.12 8.50
CA ILE A 428 2.86 18.38 8.85
C ILE A 428 1.82 19.47 9.14
N THR A 429 0.82 19.59 8.27
CA THR A 429 -0.21 20.66 8.38
C THR A 429 -1.17 20.45 9.54
N HIS A 430 -1.27 19.23 10.06
CA HIS A 430 -2.15 18.86 11.17
C HIS A 430 -1.37 18.50 12.45
N ALA A 431 -0.06 18.77 12.49
CA ALA A 431 0.77 18.49 13.67
C ALA A 431 0.27 19.23 14.92
N GLU A 432 -0.17 20.48 14.78
CA GLU A 432 -0.77 21.27 15.85
C GLU A 432 -2.08 20.67 16.40
N ARG A 433 -2.73 19.79 15.62
CA ARG A 433 -3.98 19.11 15.97
C ARG A 433 -3.75 17.69 16.51
N GLY A 434 -2.51 17.36 16.84
CA GLY A 434 -2.15 16.09 17.49
C GLY A 434 -1.73 14.96 16.55
N VAL A 435 -1.66 15.19 15.22
CA VAL A 435 -1.21 14.16 14.27
C VAL A 435 0.30 13.99 14.36
N LYS A 436 0.75 12.76 14.63
CA LYS A 436 2.18 12.45 14.68
C LYS A 436 2.71 11.98 13.32
N LYS A 437 4.02 12.13 13.13
CA LYS A 437 4.71 11.59 11.95
C LYS A 437 4.49 10.06 11.88
N GLY A 438 4.05 9.57 10.73
CA GLY A 438 3.80 8.15 10.48
C GLY A 438 2.38 7.66 10.80
N GLU A 439 1.57 8.49 11.46
CA GLU A 439 0.17 8.20 11.79
C GLU A 439 -0.75 8.34 10.57
N GLY A 440 -0.35 9.16 9.58
CA GLY A 440 -1.13 9.42 8.37
C GLY A 440 -2.53 9.95 8.64
N LEU A 441 -3.56 9.31 8.07
CA LEU A 441 -4.97 9.65 8.34
C LEU A 441 -5.50 9.06 9.65
N GLY A 442 -4.69 8.35 10.42
CA GLY A 442 -5.09 7.58 11.59
C GLY A 442 -4.70 6.11 11.44
N ALA A 443 -4.21 5.49 12.53
CA ALA A 443 -3.73 4.10 12.54
C ALA A 443 -2.69 3.77 11.44
N GLY A 444 -1.97 4.77 10.93
CA GLY A 444 -0.96 4.61 9.90
C GLY A 444 -1.49 4.60 8.46
N GLU A 445 -2.79 4.83 8.22
CA GLU A 445 -3.38 4.80 6.87
C GLU A 445 -2.84 5.94 5.97
N SER A 446 -2.68 5.65 4.68
CA SER A 446 -2.25 6.61 3.65
C SER A 446 -3.42 7.29 2.94
N VAL A 447 -3.17 8.47 2.37
CA VAL A 447 -4.20 9.23 1.63
C VAL A 447 -4.54 8.53 0.31
N ALA A 448 -5.60 7.74 0.30
CA ALA A 448 -6.09 7.03 -0.89
C ALA A 448 -7.15 7.83 -1.71
N HIS A 449 -7.78 8.82 -1.09
CA HIS A 449 -8.87 9.59 -1.71
C HIS A 449 -8.90 11.05 -1.21
N PRO A 450 -9.11 12.06 -2.08
CA PRO A 450 -9.19 13.46 -1.67
C PRO A 450 -10.28 13.73 -0.61
N ASN A 451 -11.47 13.13 -0.77
CA ASN A 451 -12.54 13.27 0.23
C ASN A 451 -12.20 12.66 1.60
N LYS A 452 -11.41 11.57 1.67
CA LYS A 452 -10.95 11.02 2.96
C LYS A 452 -10.00 11.98 3.68
N TYR A 453 -9.12 12.65 2.94
CA TYR A 453 -8.24 13.70 3.49
C TYR A 453 -9.08 14.79 4.15
N VAL A 454 -10.11 15.29 3.46
CA VAL A 454 -10.96 16.38 3.97
C VAL A 454 -11.79 15.95 5.16
N ALA A 455 -12.41 14.76 5.09
CA ALA A 455 -13.20 14.21 6.18
C ALA A 455 -12.35 14.13 7.47
N ARG A 456 -11.16 13.52 7.38
CA ARG A 456 -10.25 13.41 8.53
C ARG A 456 -9.76 14.77 9.02
N SER A 457 -9.41 15.68 8.11
CA SER A 457 -8.99 17.04 8.46
C SER A 457 -10.04 17.80 9.26
N ARG A 458 -11.32 17.64 8.91
CA ARG A 458 -12.46 18.25 9.61
C ARG A 458 -12.80 17.55 10.93
N GLU A 459 -12.70 16.23 10.99
CA GLU A 459 -12.83 15.48 12.25
C GLU A 459 -11.83 15.98 13.29
N LEU A 460 -10.58 16.19 12.90
CA LEU A 460 -9.54 16.73 13.79
C LEU A 460 -9.85 18.16 14.25
N GLU A 461 -10.46 18.99 13.39
CA GLU A 461 -10.89 20.34 13.81
C GLU A 461 -12.06 20.28 14.79
N LYS A 462 -13.06 19.42 14.53
CA LYS A 462 -14.19 19.20 15.45
C LYS A 462 -13.71 18.68 16.81
N ALA A 463 -12.77 17.74 16.81
CA ALA A 463 -12.18 17.18 18.03
C ALA A 463 -11.36 18.22 18.82
N ALA A 464 -10.63 19.11 18.14
CA ALA A 464 -9.89 20.19 18.79
C ALA A 464 -10.80 21.31 19.35
N GLY A 465 -12.01 21.48 18.79
CA GLY A 465 -13.01 22.44 19.25
C GLY A 465 -13.88 21.96 20.42
N MET A 466 -13.83 20.67 20.78
CA MET A 466 -14.47 20.17 22.00
C MET A 466 -13.56 20.43 23.20
N PRO A 467 -13.99 21.18 24.23
CA PRO A 467 -13.17 21.39 25.41
C PRO A 467 -12.89 20.04 26.09
N SER A 468 -11.61 19.79 26.38
CA SER A 468 -11.14 18.68 27.21
C SER A 468 -11.68 18.84 28.64
N GLY A 469 -12.91 18.40 28.89
CA GLY A 469 -13.58 18.60 30.16
C GLY A 469 -15.05 18.19 30.15
N ALA A 470 -15.38 17.00 29.65
CA ALA A 470 -16.69 16.39 29.81
C ALA A 470 -16.55 14.86 29.71
N GLY A 471 -15.85 14.29 30.68
CA GLY A 471 -15.59 12.85 30.76
C GLY A 471 -15.21 12.42 32.17
N ASP A 472 -15.84 13.03 33.18
CA ASP A 472 -15.80 12.53 34.56
C ASP A 472 -16.98 13.13 35.35
N ALA A 473 -18.20 12.66 35.06
CA ALA A 473 -19.38 12.86 35.91
C ALA A 473 -20.53 11.97 35.41
N MET A 474 -20.65 10.77 35.99
CA MET A 474 -21.88 10.09 36.39
C MET A 474 -21.60 8.60 36.62
N MET A 475 -20.92 8.28 37.72
CA MET A 475 -21.29 7.08 38.48
C MET A 475 -22.41 7.53 39.42
N VAL A 476 -23.64 7.15 39.09
CA VAL A 476 -24.74 7.17 40.05
C VAL A 476 -24.59 5.87 40.84
N ASP A 477 -24.13 6.00 42.08
CA ASP A 477 -24.35 5.00 43.11
C ASP A 477 -25.87 4.97 43.40
N GLU A 478 -26.51 3.84 43.12
CA GLU A 478 -27.73 3.46 43.81
C GLU A 478 -27.43 2.25 44.69
N ALA A 479 -27.66 2.47 45.98
CA ALA A 479 -27.63 1.50 47.06
C ALA A 479 -28.87 0.60 47.08
#